data_AF-A0A8X6YA95-F1
#
_entry.id   AF-A0A8X6YA95-F1
#
_cell.length_a   1.000
_cell.length_b   1.000
_cell.length_c   1.000
_cell.angle_alpha   90.00
_cell.angle_beta   90.00
_cell.angle_gamma   90.00
#
_symmetry.space_group_name_H-M   'P 1'
#
loop_
_entity.id
_entity.type
_entity.pdbx_description
1 polymer ?
#
loop_
_entity_poly.entity_id
_entity_poly.type
_entity_poly.pdbx_seq_one_letter_code
_entity_poly.pdbx_strand_id
1 'polypeptide(L)'
;MFLQDIRVSGTADLDILYRKTNSLLVRQRFCQELREQMWSRFRKEYLGQLIQRHGHKDCELKVGDIVLVGCENLKRVNWPIARVQELSTGRDGRVRVVKVKTRNGILIRPVRRL
;
A
#
# COMPACT_ATOMS: atom_id res chain seq x y z
N MET A 1 77.34 2.97 -9.83
CA MET A 1 76.05 2.39 -9.37
C MET A 1 75.36 3.43 -8.52
N PHE A 2 74.31 4.07 -9.04
CA PHE A 2 73.51 5.03 -8.28
C PHE A 2 72.15 4.39 -8.01
N LEU A 3 71.99 3.80 -6.82
CA LEU A 3 70.69 3.46 -6.27
C LEU A 3 70.28 4.65 -5.39
N GLN A 4 69.42 5.52 -5.91
CA GLN A 4 68.66 6.43 -5.08
C GLN A 4 67.44 5.67 -4.56
N ASP A 5 67.25 5.66 -3.24
CA ASP A 5 66.04 5.14 -2.63
C ASP A 5 64.82 5.90 -3.16
N ILE A 6 63.77 5.15 -3.48
CA ILE A 6 62.48 5.71 -3.88
C ILE A 6 61.93 6.47 -2.68
N ARG A 7 61.90 7.81 -2.77
CA ARG A 7 61.20 8.64 -1.78
C ARG A 7 59.70 8.39 -1.92
N VAL A 8 59.16 7.52 -1.07
CA VAL A 8 57.72 7.37 -0.95
C VAL A 8 57.18 8.60 -0.23
N SER A 9 56.67 9.57 -0.97
CA SER A 9 55.89 10.66 -0.39
C SER A 9 54.55 10.09 0.06
N GLY A 10 54.41 9.73 1.33
CA GLY A 10 53.11 9.43 1.91
C GLY A 10 52.24 10.69 1.87
N THR A 11 51.27 10.74 0.97
CA THR A 11 50.33 11.85 0.86
C THR A 11 49.26 11.74 1.95
N ALA A 12 49.42 12.50 3.03
CA ALA A 12 48.46 12.56 4.15
C ALA A 12 47.02 12.91 3.71
N ASP A 13 46.87 13.54 2.55
CA ASP A 13 45.59 13.94 1.96
C ASP A 13 44.67 12.75 1.66
N LEU A 14 45.21 11.58 1.30
CA LEU A 14 44.40 10.39 1.03
C LEU A 14 43.71 9.86 2.29
N ASP A 15 44.41 9.86 3.43
CA ASP A 15 43.84 9.42 4.71
C ASP A 15 42.75 10.37 5.21
N ILE A 16 42.92 11.68 4.97
CA ILE A 16 41.91 12.69 5.30
C ILE A 16 40.66 12.49 4.45
N LEU A 17 40.82 12.28 3.13
CA LEU A 17 39.73 12.01 2.22
C LEU A 17 39.02 10.70 2.57
N TYR A 18 39.76 9.64 2.87
CA TYR A 18 39.22 8.34 3.26
C TYR A 18 38.46 8.40 4.59
N ARG A 19 38.97 9.13 5.59
CA ARG A 19 38.28 9.38 6.86
C ARG A 19 36.99 10.18 6.65
N LYS A 20 37.03 11.20 5.78
CA LYS A 20 35.88 12.07 5.49
C LYS A 20 34.80 11.36 4.68
N THR A 21 35.17 10.54 3.70
CA THR A 21 34.20 9.70 2.96
C THR A 21 33.57 8.66 3.87
N ASN A 22 34.34 8.02 4.76
CA ASN A 22 33.79 7.09 5.74
C ASN A 22 32.79 7.75 6.70
N SER A 23 33.08 8.96 7.22
CA SER A 23 32.13 9.65 8.10
C SER A 23 30.84 10.09 7.40
N LEU A 24 30.92 10.46 6.12
CA LEU A 24 29.75 10.77 5.29
C LEU A 24 28.92 9.51 4.99
N LEU A 25 29.56 8.38 4.69
CA LEU A 25 28.88 7.11 4.46
C LEU A 25 28.17 6.61 5.73
N VAL A 26 28.81 6.73 6.89
CA VAL A 26 28.19 6.41 8.19
C VAL A 26 26.97 7.29 8.44
N ARG A 27 27.09 8.61 8.21
CA ARG A 27 25.95 9.53 8.36
C ARG A 27 24.82 9.23 7.38
N GLN A 28 25.14 8.89 6.13
CA GLN A 28 24.14 8.53 5.14
C GLN A 28 23.39 7.26 5.55
N ARG A 29 24.10 6.22 5.99
CA ARG A 29 23.49 4.97 6.49
C ARG A 29 22.59 5.25 7.69
N PHE A 30 23.03 6.06 8.63
CA PHE A 30 22.22 6.48 9.77
C PHE A 30 20.94 7.22 9.35
N CYS A 31 21.01 8.15 8.39
CA CYS A 31 19.83 8.83 7.86
C CYS A 31 18.88 7.89 7.08
N GLN A 32 19.42 6.86 6.41
CA GLN A 32 18.60 5.83 5.77
C GLN A 32 17.87 4.98 6.82
N GLU A 33 18.58 4.55 7.84
CA GLU A 33 18.02 3.75 8.94
C GLU A 33 16.92 4.52 9.68
N LEU A 34 17.14 5.79 10.04
CA LEU A 34 16.11 6.64 10.65
C LEU A 34 14.85 6.77 9.78
N ARG A 35 15.03 6.86 8.46
CA ARG A 35 13.92 6.95 7.51
C ARG A 35 13.13 5.66 7.48
N GLU A 36 13.80 4.52 7.42
CA GLU A 36 13.16 3.20 7.44
C GLU A 36 12.40 2.96 8.75
N GLN A 37 13.01 3.32 9.89
CA GLN A 37 12.37 3.25 11.20
C GLN A 37 11.12 4.14 11.26
N MET A 38 11.20 5.37 10.74
CA MET A 38 10.06 6.28 10.66
C MET A 38 8.94 5.69 9.80
N TRP A 39 9.23 5.18 8.60
CA TRP A 39 8.23 4.56 7.73
C TRP A 39 7.58 3.32 8.36
N SER A 40 8.37 2.50 9.04
CA SER A 40 7.89 1.32 9.74
C SER A 40 6.92 1.69 10.87
N ARG A 41 7.30 2.66 11.72
CA ARG A 41 6.43 3.18 12.79
C ARG A 41 5.18 3.85 12.25
N PHE A 42 5.31 4.74 11.26
CA PHE A 42 4.15 5.40 10.65
C PHE A 42 3.15 4.38 10.09
N ARG A 43 3.63 3.33 9.42
CA ARG A 43 2.76 2.28 8.90
C ARG A 43 2.10 1.46 10.01
N LYS A 44 2.82 1.14 11.09
CA LYS A 44 2.29 0.30 12.17
C LYS A 44 1.36 1.07 13.10
N GLU A 45 1.77 2.27 13.51
CA GLU A 45 1.11 3.07 14.53
C GLU A 45 0.03 3.96 13.92
N TYR A 46 0.33 4.70 12.86
CA TYR A 46 -0.64 5.63 12.28
C TYR A 46 -1.61 4.94 11.32
N LEU A 47 -1.10 4.24 10.28
CA LEU A 47 -1.98 3.56 9.33
C LEU A 47 -2.78 2.42 10.00
N GLY A 48 -2.20 1.74 10.99
CA GLY A 48 -2.91 0.75 11.80
C GLY A 48 -4.09 1.34 12.58
N GLN A 49 -3.93 2.54 13.14
CA GLN A 49 -5.01 3.27 13.81
C GLN A 49 -6.05 3.83 12.82
N LEU A 50 -5.63 4.21 11.61
CA LEU A 50 -6.54 4.69 10.55
C LEU A 50 -7.48 3.61 10.02
N ILE A 51 -7.07 2.34 10.09
CA ILE A 51 -7.97 1.20 9.89
C ILE A 51 -8.83 1.06 11.15
N GLN A 52 -9.67 2.08 11.42
CA GLN A 52 -10.86 1.87 12.21
C GLN A 52 -11.71 0.89 11.43
N ARG A 53 -11.69 -0.38 11.84
CA ARG A 53 -12.75 -1.33 11.51
C ARG A 53 -14.03 -0.68 12.00
N HIS A 54 -14.69 0.08 11.13
CA HIS A 54 -16.08 0.43 11.32
C HIS A 54 -16.78 -0.92 11.37
N GLY A 55 -17.04 -1.39 12.60
CA GLY A 55 -17.72 -2.66 12.84
C GLY A 55 -18.93 -2.68 11.93
N HIS A 56 -19.08 -3.78 11.18
CA HIS A 56 -20.10 -3.98 10.16
C HIS A 56 -21.33 -3.13 10.48
N LYS A 57 -21.41 -1.93 9.88
CA LYS A 57 -22.68 -1.23 9.87
C LYS A 57 -23.51 -2.15 9.01
N ASP A 58 -24.62 -2.63 9.57
CA ASP A 58 -25.67 -3.28 8.78
C ASP A 58 -26.19 -2.23 7.79
N CYS A 59 -25.43 -2.02 6.72
CA CYS A 59 -25.76 -1.14 5.64
C CYS A 59 -26.82 -1.90 4.84
N GLU A 60 -28.07 -1.58 5.15
CA GLU A 60 -29.20 -2.00 4.34
C GLU A 60 -29.02 -1.40 2.94
N LEU A 61 -28.72 -2.27 1.97
CA LEU A 61 -28.64 -1.91 0.57
C LEU A 61 -30.00 -1.46 0.08
N LYS A 62 -30.05 -0.34 -0.64
CA LYS A 62 -31.28 0.19 -1.25
C LYS A 62 -31.19 0.12 -2.76
N VAL A 63 -32.36 0.04 -3.38
CA VAL A 63 -32.46 0.16 -4.84
C VAL A 63 -31.98 1.55 -5.26
N GLY A 64 -31.06 1.60 -6.21
CA GLY A 64 -30.45 2.83 -6.69
C GLY A 64 -29.05 3.13 -6.16
N ASP A 65 -28.58 2.40 -5.13
CA ASP A 65 -27.24 2.57 -4.57
C ASP A 65 -26.14 2.21 -5.57
N ILE A 66 -25.00 2.88 -5.45
CA ILE A 66 -23.81 2.61 -6.26
C ILE A 66 -22.88 1.69 -5.46
N VAL A 67 -22.53 0.55 -6.05
CA VAL A 67 -21.72 -0.50 -5.43
C VAL A 67 -20.55 -0.90 -6.35
N LEU A 68 -19.48 -1.42 -5.75
CA LEU A 68 -18.38 -2.02 -6.50
C LEU A 68 -18.64 -3.52 -6.62
N VAL A 69 -18.49 -4.10 -7.82
CA VAL A 69 -18.73 -5.53 -8.00
C VAL A 69 -17.40 -6.28 -7.95
N GLY A 70 -17.26 -7.20 -7.00
CA GLY A 70 -16.08 -8.03 -6.85
C GLY A 70 -15.84 -8.93 -8.07
N CYS A 71 -14.75 -8.68 -8.78
CA CYS A 71 -14.26 -9.52 -9.88
C CYS A 71 -12.92 -10.16 -9.49
N GLU A 72 -12.86 -11.50 -9.44
CA GLU A 72 -11.64 -12.25 -9.07
C GLU A 72 -10.48 -12.01 -10.07
N ASN A 73 -10.80 -11.76 -11.34
CA ASN A 73 -9.82 -11.54 -12.40
C ASN A 73 -9.22 -10.12 -12.40
N LEU A 74 -9.71 -9.22 -11.55
CA LEU A 74 -9.32 -7.82 -11.53
C LEU A 74 -8.79 -7.42 -10.16
N LYS A 75 -7.75 -6.57 -10.15
CA LYS A 75 -7.32 -5.87 -8.95
C LYS A 75 -8.50 -5.07 -8.38
N ARG A 76 -8.59 -4.95 -7.05
CA ARG A 76 -9.71 -4.24 -6.36
C ARG A 76 -9.96 -2.82 -6.88
N VAL A 77 -8.90 -2.10 -7.25
CA VAL A 77 -8.97 -0.74 -7.82
C VAL A 77 -9.74 -0.71 -9.15
N ASN A 78 -9.75 -1.83 -9.87
CA ASN A 78 -10.38 -1.98 -11.17
C ASN A 78 -11.71 -2.72 -11.10
N TRP A 79 -12.28 -2.89 -9.91
CA TRP A 79 -13.60 -3.50 -9.79
C TRP A 79 -14.66 -2.63 -10.46
N PRO A 80 -15.54 -3.22 -11.29
CA PRO A 80 -16.53 -2.45 -12.01
C PRO A 80 -17.55 -1.84 -11.04
N ILE A 81 -17.85 -0.56 -11.25
CA ILE A 81 -18.91 0.15 -10.55
C ILE A 81 -20.26 -0.26 -11.16
N ALA A 82 -21.25 -0.50 -10.31
CA ALA A 82 -22.59 -0.86 -10.72
C ALA A 82 -23.65 -0.16 -9.86
N ARG A 83 -24.86 -0.02 -10.41
CA ARG A 83 -26.01 0.51 -9.68
C ARG A 83 -26.98 -0.62 -9.33
N VAL A 84 -27.45 -0.66 -8.09
CA VAL A 84 -28.45 -1.63 -7.64
C VAL A 84 -29.78 -1.37 -8.34
N GLN A 85 -30.30 -2.39 -9.03
CA GLN A 85 -31.58 -2.32 -9.73
C GLN A 85 -32.69 -3.03 -8.96
N GLU A 86 -32.41 -4.24 -8.43
CA GLU A 86 -33.38 -5.03 -7.67
C GLU A 86 -32.67 -5.76 -6.52
N LEU A 87 -33.39 -5.92 -5.40
CA LEU A 87 -32.95 -6.64 -4.22
C LEU A 87 -33.78 -7.91 -4.08
N SER A 88 -33.13 -9.06 -3.95
CA SER A 88 -33.81 -10.33 -3.71
C SER A 88 -33.64 -10.74 -2.24
N THR A 89 -34.75 -10.65 -1.51
CA THR A 89 -34.86 -11.07 -0.11
C THR A 89 -35.21 -12.55 0.00
N GLY A 90 -34.65 -13.23 1.01
CA GLY A 90 -35.07 -14.59 1.35
C GLY A 90 -36.30 -14.59 2.27
N ARG A 91 -36.76 -15.80 2.66
CA ARG A 91 -37.91 -15.97 3.58
C ARG A 91 -37.73 -15.26 4.93
N ASP A 92 -36.48 -15.12 5.39
CA ASP A 92 -36.13 -14.46 6.65
C ASP A 92 -36.05 -12.92 6.54
N GLY A 93 -36.49 -12.33 5.42
CA GLY A 93 -36.44 -10.88 5.17
C GLY A 93 -35.06 -10.32 4.81
N ARG A 94 -33.98 -11.11 4.93
CA ARG A 94 -32.61 -10.67 4.62
C ARG A 94 -32.30 -10.70 3.12
N VAL A 95 -31.66 -9.64 2.62
CA VAL A 95 -31.16 -9.55 1.24
C VAL A 95 -29.94 -10.47 1.09
N ARG A 96 -30.01 -11.41 0.13
CA ARG A 96 -28.90 -12.33 -0.16
C ARG A 96 -28.29 -12.09 -1.54
N VAL A 97 -29.12 -11.71 -2.50
CA VAL A 97 -28.75 -11.55 -3.91
C VAL A 97 -29.26 -10.20 -4.40
N VAL A 98 -28.45 -9.56 -5.23
CA VAL A 98 -28.71 -8.24 -5.79
C VAL A 98 -28.50 -8.29 -7.29
N LYS A 99 -29.42 -7.68 -8.02
CA LYS A 99 -29.30 -7.45 -9.45
C LYS A 99 -28.76 -6.04 -9.65
N VAL A 100 -27.58 -5.95 -10.25
CA VAL A 100 -26.85 -4.71 -10.44
C VAL A 100 -26.66 -4.42 -11.92
N LYS A 101 -26.75 -3.16 -12.31
CA LYS A 101 -26.49 -2.69 -13.67
C LYS A 101 -25.08 -2.10 -13.74
N THR A 102 -24.21 -2.76 -14.48
CA THR A 102 -22.87 -2.31 -14.84
C THR A 102 -22.91 -1.67 -16.23
N ARG A 103 -21.83 -0.98 -16.63
CA ARG A 103 -21.65 -0.46 -18.00
C ARG A 103 -21.89 -1.54 -19.08
N ASN A 104 -21.45 -2.77 -18.81
CA ASN A 104 -21.45 -3.85 -19.79
C ASN A 104 -22.75 -4.68 -19.79
N GLY A 105 -23.68 -4.43 -18.85
CA GLY A 105 -24.91 -5.20 -18.73
C GLY A 105 -25.38 -5.38 -17.29
N ILE A 106 -26.33 -6.28 -17.11
CA ILE A 106 -26.93 -6.60 -15.81
C ILE A 106 -26.27 -7.86 -15.25
N LEU A 107 -25.84 -7.79 -14.00
CA LEU A 107 -25.21 -8.88 -13.28
C LEU A 107 -26.02 -9.22 -12.03
N ILE A 108 -26.11 -10.51 -11.72
CA ILE A 108 -26.71 -10.99 -10.47
C ILE A 108 -25.56 -11.42 -9.57
N ARG A 109 -25.44 -10.79 -8.41
CA ARG A 109 -24.34 -11.06 -7.48
C ARG A 109 -24.85 -11.20 -6.04
N PRO A 110 -24.25 -12.11 -5.25
CA PRO A 110 -24.53 -12.18 -3.83
C PRO A 110 -23.98 -10.93 -3.15
N VAL A 111 -24.65 -10.47 -2.08
CA VAL A 111 -24.26 -9.26 -1.31
C VAL A 111 -22.80 -9.32 -0.84
N ARG A 112 -22.29 -10.52 -0.51
CA ARG A 112 -20.90 -10.73 -0.08
C ARG A 112 -19.85 -10.45 -1.18
N ARG A 113 -20.26 -10.36 -2.44
CA ARG A 113 -19.40 -10.05 -3.60
C ARG A 113 -19.66 -8.66 -4.18
N LEU A 114 -20.40 -7.82 -3.45
CA LEU A 114 -20.45 -6.37 -3.66
C LEU A 114 -19.41 -5.65 -2.78
#